data_AF-A0A1B7NZZ4-F1
#
_entry.id   AF-A0A1B7NZZ4-F1
#
_cell.length_a   1.000
_cell.length_b   1.000
_cell.length_c   1.000
_cell.angle_alpha   90.00
_cell.angle_beta   90.00
_cell.angle_gamma   90.00
#
_symmetry.space_group_name_H-M   'P 1'
#
loop_
_entity.id
_entity.type
_entity.pdbx_description
1 polymer ?
#
loop_
_entity_poly.entity_id
_entity_poly.type
_entity_poly.pdbx_seq_one_letter_code
_entity_poly.pdbx_strand_id
1 'polypeptide(L)'
;MSRFAPKFASWEELFTLTSAEMKERGIEPPRHRRYLLRWRQKFQRGEYGVGGDLDYVVDGTAQLRAVEVPRDTALVKTKALYQASATTDRSKSDGDTAPFTVTGTATLSPGMKWAVVNLPPGETLPKEIPQPLKKYNQVSLARGHVLRAPFLKLIKGSSGRAGFIHVQEGMWEDKQGMKLDGGERRQAEVKAKKRSEERKKTAL
;
A
#
# COMPACT_ATOMS: atom_id res chain seq x y z
N MET A 1 2.94 16.10 -5.41
CA MET A 1 1.63 16.79 -5.17
C MET A 1 1.67 17.74 -3.98
N SER A 2 2.64 17.57 -3.09
CA SER A 2 2.93 18.37 -1.89
C SER A 2 2.89 19.89 -2.10
N ARG A 3 3.39 20.41 -3.22
CA ARG A 3 3.40 21.86 -3.51
C ARG A 3 2.05 22.58 -3.44
N PHE A 4 0.94 21.86 -3.58
CA PHE A 4 -0.40 22.47 -3.53
C PHE A 4 -1.00 22.43 -2.12
N ALA A 5 -0.35 21.81 -1.14
CA ALA A 5 -0.86 21.72 0.23
C ALA A 5 -1.18 23.09 0.87
N PRO A 6 -0.34 24.15 0.71
CA PRO A 6 -0.64 25.46 1.28
C PRO A 6 -1.87 26.16 0.69
N LYS A 7 -2.46 25.64 -0.40
CA LYS A 7 -3.63 26.21 -1.07
C LYS A 7 -4.96 25.77 -0.45
N PHE A 8 -4.89 24.81 0.48
CA PHE A 8 -6.00 24.34 1.27
C PHE A 8 -5.83 24.85 2.70
N ALA A 9 -6.86 25.53 3.21
CA ALA A 9 -6.91 26.04 4.56
C ALA A 9 -7.23 24.93 5.58
N SER A 10 -8.03 23.93 5.19
CA SER A 10 -8.42 22.83 6.07
C SER A 10 -8.52 21.49 5.34
N TRP A 11 -8.59 20.40 6.13
CA TRP A 11 -8.81 19.06 5.60
C TRP A 11 -10.19 18.92 4.95
N GLU A 12 -11.22 19.48 5.57
CA GLU A 12 -12.60 19.43 5.05
C GLU A 12 -12.71 20.12 3.68
N GLU A 13 -11.99 21.22 3.51
CA GLU A 13 -11.98 21.98 2.27
C GLU A 13 -11.47 21.14 1.07
N LEU A 14 -10.52 20.24 1.29
CA LEU A 14 -10.06 19.30 0.27
C LEU A 14 -11.21 18.40 -0.25
N PHE A 15 -12.16 18.08 0.63
CA PHE A 15 -13.32 17.22 0.34
C PHE A 15 -14.58 17.98 -0.06
N THR A 16 -14.57 19.30 -0.15
CA THR A 16 -15.70 20.09 -0.62
C THR A 16 -15.42 20.75 -1.96
N LEU A 17 -14.23 21.30 -2.15
CA LEU A 17 -13.87 22.09 -3.33
C LEU A 17 -14.15 21.39 -4.67
N THR A 18 -14.67 22.16 -5.61
CA THR A 18 -14.94 21.76 -6.98
C THR A 18 -13.72 21.99 -7.88
N SER A 19 -13.76 21.43 -9.09
CA SER A 19 -12.65 21.62 -10.05
C SER A 19 -12.43 23.07 -10.45
N ALA A 20 -13.49 23.89 -10.49
CA ALA A 20 -13.44 25.31 -10.87
C ALA A 20 -12.75 26.13 -9.77
N GLU A 21 -13.17 25.96 -8.52
CA GLU A 21 -12.57 26.65 -7.36
C GLU A 21 -11.09 26.23 -7.18
N MET A 22 -10.77 24.95 -7.40
CA MET A 22 -9.37 24.49 -7.40
C MET A 22 -8.53 25.20 -8.48
N LYS A 23 -9.13 25.56 -9.63
CA LYS A 23 -8.45 26.31 -10.69
C LYS A 23 -8.18 27.75 -10.24
N GLU A 24 -9.17 28.41 -9.63
CA GLU A 24 -9.04 29.78 -9.13
C GLU A 24 -7.95 29.92 -8.06
N ARG A 25 -7.77 28.89 -7.24
CA ARG A 25 -6.65 28.78 -6.28
C ARG A 25 -5.30 28.47 -6.94
N GLY A 26 -5.27 28.32 -8.25
CA GLY A 26 -4.07 28.07 -9.05
C GLY A 26 -3.56 26.63 -8.98
N ILE A 27 -4.41 25.64 -8.73
CA ILE A 27 -4.00 24.23 -8.85
C ILE A 27 -3.96 23.90 -10.35
N GLU A 28 -2.79 24.07 -10.94
CA GLU A 28 -2.55 23.81 -12.36
C GLU A 28 -1.31 22.93 -12.56
N PRO A 29 -1.19 22.21 -13.68
CA PRO A 29 -2.12 22.02 -14.81
C PRO A 29 -3.42 21.25 -14.49
N PRO A 30 -4.43 21.24 -15.39
CA PRO A 30 -5.69 20.51 -15.23
C PRO A 30 -5.53 19.02 -14.87
N ARG A 31 -4.43 18.39 -15.33
CA ARG A 31 -4.08 17.01 -14.99
C ARG A 31 -3.97 16.82 -13.47
N HIS A 32 -3.37 17.76 -12.75
CA HIS A 32 -3.21 17.66 -11.30
C HIS A 32 -4.55 17.77 -10.57
N ARG A 33 -5.44 18.67 -11.00
CA ARG A 33 -6.80 18.78 -10.44
C ARG A 33 -7.59 17.49 -10.62
N ARG A 34 -7.62 16.95 -11.85
CA ARG A 34 -8.30 15.67 -12.15
C ARG A 34 -7.72 14.53 -11.34
N TYR A 35 -6.40 14.49 -11.20
CA TYR A 35 -5.70 13.48 -10.41
C TYR A 35 -6.09 13.55 -8.92
N LEU A 36 -6.13 14.75 -8.34
CA LEU A 36 -6.53 14.97 -6.96
C LEU A 36 -7.99 14.58 -6.71
N LEU A 37 -8.92 15.01 -7.57
CA LEU A 37 -10.34 14.65 -7.46
C LEU A 37 -10.57 13.14 -7.56
N ARG A 38 -9.84 12.46 -8.43
CA ARG A 38 -9.89 10.98 -8.53
C ARG A 38 -9.42 10.33 -7.23
N TRP A 39 -8.34 10.83 -6.62
CA TRP A 39 -7.84 10.32 -5.34
C TRP A 39 -8.79 10.60 -4.18
N ARG A 40 -9.41 11.78 -4.14
CA ARG A 40 -10.49 12.10 -3.20
C ARG A 40 -11.64 11.09 -3.28
N GLN A 41 -12.09 10.79 -4.50
CA GLN A 41 -13.18 9.82 -4.70
C GLN A 41 -12.78 8.41 -4.27
N LYS A 42 -11.54 7.97 -4.56
CA LYS A 42 -11.02 6.69 -4.07
C LYS A 42 -10.99 6.64 -2.54
N PHE A 43 -10.53 7.70 -1.90
CA PHE A 43 -10.49 7.80 -0.44
C PHE A 43 -11.90 7.67 0.17
N GLN A 44 -12.89 8.37 -0.39
CA GLN A 44 -14.29 8.28 0.07
C GLN A 44 -14.89 6.87 -0.09
N ARG A 45 -14.45 6.10 -1.10
CA ARG A 45 -14.85 4.70 -1.29
C ARG A 45 -14.10 3.71 -0.39
N GLY A 46 -13.15 4.18 0.42
CA GLY A 46 -12.27 3.31 1.21
C GLY A 46 -11.23 2.55 0.39
N GLU A 47 -10.98 2.96 -0.86
CA GLU A 47 -9.94 2.39 -1.73
C GLU A 47 -8.58 3.00 -1.40
N TYR A 48 -8.01 2.54 -0.30
CA TYR A 48 -6.69 3.00 0.14
C TYR A 48 -5.55 2.24 -0.54
N GLY A 49 -4.42 2.92 -0.70
CA GLY A 49 -3.17 2.28 -1.09
C GLY A 49 -2.51 1.53 0.07
N VAL A 50 -1.26 1.13 -0.13
CA VAL A 50 -0.45 0.46 0.90
C VAL A 50 -0.44 1.25 2.21
N GLY A 51 -0.84 0.62 3.30
CA GLY A 51 -0.79 1.19 4.64
C GLY A 51 -1.91 2.17 5.00
N GLY A 52 -2.90 2.40 4.13
CA GLY A 52 -4.01 3.30 4.45
C GLY A 52 -5.09 2.69 5.36
N ASP A 53 -5.03 1.38 5.56
CA ASP A 53 -5.87 0.60 6.46
C ASP A 53 -5.17 0.26 7.78
N LEU A 54 -4.06 0.93 8.10
CA LEU A 54 -3.31 0.73 9.34
C LEU A 54 -3.93 1.52 10.50
N ASP A 55 -4.19 0.85 11.61
CA ASP A 55 -4.83 1.47 12.78
C ASP A 55 -3.83 2.25 13.65
N TYR A 56 -2.65 1.66 13.91
CA TYR A 56 -1.60 2.28 14.72
C TYR A 56 -0.52 2.88 13.81
N VAL A 57 -0.44 4.20 13.78
CA VAL A 57 0.59 4.97 13.07
C VAL A 57 1.06 6.08 13.99
N VAL A 58 2.36 6.15 14.25
CA VAL A 58 2.98 7.17 15.11
C VAL A 58 4.05 7.89 14.30
N ASP A 59 3.98 9.22 14.25
CA ASP A 59 4.90 10.08 13.48
C ASP A 59 5.08 9.65 12.02
N GLY A 60 3.97 9.25 11.37
CA GLY A 60 3.98 8.75 9.99
C GLY A 60 4.71 7.41 9.82
N THR A 61 4.92 6.67 10.90
CA THR A 61 5.55 5.34 10.87
C THR A 61 4.63 4.31 11.51
N ALA A 62 4.40 3.21 10.80
CA ALA A 62 3.62 2.08 11.30
C ALA A 62 4.52 0.86 11.50
N GLN A 63 4.30 0.11 12.58
CA GLN A 63 5.03 -1.12 12.89
C GLN A 63 4.15 -2.34 12.61
N LEU A 64 4.62 -3.21 11.71
CA LEU A 64 3.97 -4.48 11.41
C LEU A 64 4.77 -5.63 12.00
N ARG A 65 4.05 -6.59 12.59
CA ARG A 65 4.62 -7.84 13.10
C ARG A 65 3.85 -9.05 12.58
N ALA A 66 4.59 -10.12 12.31
CA ALA A 66 4.06 -11.45 12.10
C ALA A 66 3.96 -12.16 13.46
N VAL A 67 2.75 -12.59 13.82
CA VAL A 67 2.44 -13.28 15.08
C VAL A 67 1.80 -14.63 14.78
N GLU A 68 2.07 -15.63 15.61
CA GLU A 68 1.38 -16.93 15.53
C GLU A 68 0.01 -16.82 16.21
N VAL A 69 -1.03 -17.26 15.52
CA VAL A 69 -2.41 -17.19 15.97
C VAL A 69 -3.05 -18.59 15.83
N PRO A 70 -3.89 -19.04 16.79
CA PRO A 70 -4.57 -20.33 16.69
C PRO A 70 -5.41 -20.43 15.42
N ARG A 71 -5.32 -21.58 14.73
CA ARG A 71 -6.08 -21.86 13.48
C ARG A 71 -7.57 -21.64 13.64
N ASP A 72 -8.12 -21.95 14.80
CA ASP A 72 -9.56 -21.88 15.05
C ASP A 72 -10.08 -20.45 15.01
N THR A 73 -9.31 -19.48 15.48
CA THR A 73 -9.68 -18.06 15.39
C THR A 73 -9.77 -17.56 13.95
N ALA A 74 -8.94 -18.13 13.05
CA ALA A 74 -9.00 -17.85 11.62
C ALA A 74 -10.22 -18.49 10.93
N LEU A 75 -10.66 -19.67 11.41
CA LEU A 75 -11.77 -20.43 10.83
C LEU A 75 -13.16 -19.98 11.32
N VAL A 76 -13.29 -19.53 12.56
CA VAL A 76 -14.59 -19.07 13.13
C VAL A 76 -15.21 -17.94 12.29
N LYS A 77 -14.38 -17.06 11.72
CA LYS A 77 -14.87 -15.95 10.89
C LYS A 77 -15.30 -16.37 9.50
N THR A 78 -14.64 -17.35 8.86
CA THR A 78 -15.08 -17.80 7.53
C THR A 78 -16.51 -18.31 7.62
N LYS A 79 -16.81 -19.13 8.63
CA LYS A 79 -18.16 -19.64 8.88
C LYS A 79 -19.20 -18.53 9.12
N ALA A 80 -18.86 -17.49 9.88
CA ALA A 80 -19.75 -16.34 10.10
C ALA A 80 -19.98 -15.50 8.82
N LEU A 81 -18.96 -15.33 7.97
CA LEU A 81 -19.07 -14.57 6.72
C LEU A 81 -19.90 -15.32 5.66
N TYR A 82 -19.74 -16.64 5.56
CA TYR A 82 -20.54 -17.50 4.69
C TYR A 82 -22.00 -17.60 5.14
N GLN A 83 -22.28 -17.46 6.44
CA GLN A 83 -23.66 -17.43 6.97
C GLN A 83 -24.35 -16.09 6.68
N ALA A 84 -23.62 -14.98 6.68
CA ALA A 84 -24.18 -13.65 6.38
C ALA A 84 -24.40 -13.41 4.86
N SER A 85 -23.70 -14.11 3.99
CA SER A 85 -23.85 -14.01 2.52
C SER A 85 -24.87 -14.97 1.92
N ALA A 86 -25.49 -15.84 2.72
CA ALA A 86 -26.48 -16.83 2.27
C ALA A 86 -27.85 -16.24 1.89
N THR A 87 -28.02 -14.91 1.93
CA THR A 87 -29.29 -14.22 1.60
C THR A 87 -29.30 -13.44 0.29
N THR A 88 -28.23 -13.48 -0.52
CA THR A 88 -28.25 -12.81 -1.83
C THR A 88 -27.78 -13.72 -2.97
N ASP A 89 -28.58 -13.66 -4.02
CA ASP A 89 -28.68 -14.50 -5.21
C ASP A 89 -27.38 -15.08 -5.81
N ARG A 90 -27.47 -16.35 -6.22
CA ARG A 90 -26.38 -17.14 -6.80
C ARG A 90 -26.33 -16.93 -8.32
N SER A 91 -25.27 -16.30 -8.82
CA SER A 91 -24.85 -16.51 -10.20
C SER A 91 -23.32 -16.42 -10.39
N LYS A 92 -22.76 -17.56 -10.80
CA LYS A 92 -21.44 -17.79 -11.45
C LYS A 92 -20.17 -17.46 -10.64
N SER A 93 -19.66 -18.49 -9.95
CA SER A 93 -18.32 -18.51 -9.33
C SER A 93 -17.27 -19.06 -10.31
N ASP A 94 -16.45 -18.16 -10.86
CA ASP A 94 -15.19 -18.50 -11.50
C ASP A 94 -14.10 -18.43 -10.42
N GLY A 95 -13.38 -19.53 -10.17
CA GLY A 95 -12.18 -19.59 -9.33
C GLY A 95 -12.34 -19.20 -7.85
N ASP A 96 -12.85 -20.12 -7.02
CA ASP A 96 -12.97 -20.00 -5.56
C ASP A 96 -11.58 -19.88 -4.87
N THR A 97 -11.02 -18.68 -4.87
CA THR A 97 -9.83 -18.32 -4.10
C THR A 97 -10.28 -17.96 -2.70
N ALA A 98 -10.15 -18.89 -1.76
CA ALA A 98 -10.55 -18.73 -0.37
C ALA A 98 -10.14 -17.33 0.21
N PRO A 99 -11.05 -16.62 0.91
CA PRO A 99 -10.82 -15.23 1.36
C PRO A 99 -9.92 -15.17 2.60
N PHE A 100 -8.72 -15.74 2.53
CA PHE A 100 -7.74 -15.69 3.60
C PHE A 100 -6.31 -15.64 3.04
N THR A 101 -5.86 -14.47 2.56
CA THR A 101 -4.42 -14.21 2.43
C THR A 101 -3.85 -13.80 3.80
N VAL A 102 -3.92 -14.71 4.77
CA VAL A 102 -3.26 -14.55 6.08
C VAL A 102 -2.72 -15.92 6.48
N THR A 103 -1.86 -16.56 5.68
CA THR A 103 -1.26 -17.82 6.17
C THR A 103 0.03 -18.17 5.47
N GLY A 104 1.15 -17.99 6.17
CA GLY A 104 2.22 -18.98 6.05
C GLY A 104 1.80 -20.24 6.80
N THR A 105 1.75 -21.38 6.11
CA THR A 105 1.29 -22.66 6.68
C THR A 105 2.33 -23.34 7.58
N ALA A 106 3.58 -22.88 7.56
CA ALA A 106 4.67 -23.41 8.37
C ALA A 106 4.88 -22.58 9.65
N THR A 107 4.27 -23.02 10.75
CA THR A 107 4.62 -22.62 12.13
C THR A 107 5.47 -23.69 12.77
N LEU A 108 6.24 -23.32 13.81
CA LEU A 108 6.99 -24.30 14.62
C LEU A 108 6.03 -25.09 15.54
N SER A 109 4.89 -24.47 15.89
CA SER A 109 3.85 -25.02 16.76
C SER A 109 2.70 -25.64 15.94
N PRO A 110 2.34 -26.92 16.19
CA PRO A 110 1.14 -27.51 15.60
C PRO A 110 -0.12 -26.73 15.98
N GLY A 111 -1.06 -26.56 15.05
CA GLY A 111 -2.33 -25.85 15.33
C GLY A 111 -2.28 -24.32 15.21
N MET A 112 -1.11 -23.72 14.97
CA MET A 112 -0.98 -22.27 14.76
C MET A 112 -0.87 -21.89 13.27
N LYS A 113 -1.06 -20.60 12.99
CA LYS A 113 -0.90 -19.94 11.69
C LYS A 113 -0.28 -18.56 11.87
N TRP A 114 0.53 -18.12 10.91
CA TRP A 114 1.07 -16.75 10.93
C TRP A 114 0.02 -15.73 10.45
N ALA A 115 -0.13 -14.66 11.22
CA ALA A 115 -0.94 -13.49 10.89
C ALA A 115 -0.13 -12.20 11.00
N VAL A 116 -0.50 -11.20 10.20
CA VAL A 116 0.09 -9.86 10.26
C VAL A 116 -0.75 -9.00 11.19
N VAL A 117 -0.09 -8.33 12.13
CA VAL A 117 -0.73 -7.42 13.10
C VAL A 117 0.00 -6.08 13.05
N ASN A 118 -0.77 -4.99 13.04
CA ASN A 118 -0.23 -3.66 13.30
C ASN A 118 -0.17 -3.45 14.82
N LEU A 119 1.03 -3.16 15.33
CA LEU A 119 1.26 -2.93 16.76
C LEU A 119 1.79 -1.52 17.01
N PRO A 120 1.46 -0.92 18.16
CA PRO A 120 2.02 0.36 18.54
C PRO A 120 3.55 0.25 18.66
N PRO A 121 4.27 1.36 18.42
CA PRO A 121 5.72 1.33 18.42
C PRO A 121 6.28 0.94 19.78
N GLY A 122 7.18 -0.05 19.79
CA GLY A 122 7.85 -0.52 21.01
C GLY A 122 7.23 -1.77 21.63
N GLU A 123 6.01 -2.15 21.26
CA GLU A 123 5.43 -3.43 21.69
C GLU A 123 5.92 -4.59 20.79
N THR A 124 6.45 -5.63 21.43
CA THR A 124 6.97 -6.83 20.75
C THR A 124 5.93 -7.94 20.61
N LEU A 125 4.98 -7.98 21.54
CA LEU A 125 3.91 -8.95 21.62
C LEU A 125 2.56 -8.22 21.61
N PRO A 126 1.56 -8.71 20.87
CA PRO A 126 0.20 -8.21 21.01
C PRO A 126 -0.32 -8.52 22.41
N LYS A 127 -0.82 -7.50 23.12
CA LYS A 127 -1.56 -7.67 24.37
C LYS A 127 -2.88 -8.42 24.12
N GLU A 128 -3.55 -8.07 23.03
CA GLU A 128 -4.77 -8.70 22.56
C GLU A 128 -4.69 -8.88 21.04
N ILE A 129 -5.01 -10.08 20.55
CA ILE A 129 -5.10 -10.33 19.12
C ILE A 129 -6.50 -9.86 18.69
N PRO A 130 -6.61 -8.81 17.85
CA PRO A 130 -7.92 -8.31 17.44
C PRO A 130 -8.70 -9.43 16.74
N GLN A 131 -9.87 -9.76 17.29
CA GLN A 131 -10.83 -10.65 16.66
C GLN A 131 -11.98 -9.79 16.13
N PRO A 132 -12.14 -9.67 14.81
CA PRO A 132 -11.50 -10.45 13.76
C PRO A 132 -10.13 -9.91 13.29
N LEU A 133 -9.26 -10.81 12.82
CA LEU A 133 -8.00 -10.43 12.17
C LEU A 133 -8.27 -9.53 10.95
N LYS A 134 -7.68 -8.34 10.96
CA LYS A 134 -7.73 -7.39 9.85
C LYS A 134 -6.72 -7.80 8.79
N LYS A 135 -7.14 -7.78 7.53
CA LYS A 135 -6.24 -7.94 6.39
C LYS A 135 -5.75 -6.54 6.00
N TYR A 136 -4.43 -6.41 5.84
CA TYR A 136 -3.81 -5.18 5.36
C TYR A 136 -3.57 -5.21 3.85
N ASN A 137 -3.87 -4.11 3.17
CA ASN A 137 -3.73 -3.97 1.73
C ASN A 137 -2.26 -4.07 1.30
N GLN A 138 -1.99 -4.98 0.34
CA GLN A 138 -0.66 -5.23 -0.23
C GLN A 138 0.41 -5.69 0.79
N VAL A 139 -0.01 -6.11 1.99
CA VAL A 139 0.87 -6.74 2.97
C VAL A 139 0.61 -8.23 2.98
N SER A 140 1.69 -9.02 2.88
CA SER A 140 1.62 -10.47 2.82
C SER A 140 2.76 -11.10 3.60
N LEU A 141 2.61 -12.39 3.91
CA LEU A 141 3.67 -13.21 4.49
C LEU A 141 4.26 -14.08 3.38
N ALA A 142 5.58 -14.03 3.24
CA ALA A 142 6.37 -14.91 2.38
C ALA A 142 7.15 -15.91 3.23
N ARG A 143 7.45 -17.09 2.68
CA ARG A 143 8.31 -18.10 3.35
C ARG A 143 7.90 -18.37 4.82
N GLY A 144 6.60 -18.48 5.07
CA GLY A 144 6.03 -18.68 6.40
C GLY A 144 5.79 -17.37 7.16
N HIS A 145 6.85 -16.74 7.66
CA HIS A 145 6.75 -15.65 8.64
C HIS A 145 7.42 -14.34 8.21
N VAL A 146 7.98 -14.30 6.99
CA VAL A 146 8.71 -13.12 6.50
C VAL A 146 7.71 -12.12 5.93
N LEU A 147 7.64 -10.93 6.51
CA LEU A 147 6.78 -9.86 6.01
C LEU A 147 7.24 -9.38 4.63
N ARG A 148 6.28 -9.18 3.74
CA ARG A 148 6.49 -8.65 2.40
C ARG A 148 5.40 -7.63 2.08
N ALA A 149 5.81 -6.39 1.88
CA ALA A 149 4.95 -5.32 1.35
C ALA A 149 5.81 -4.27 0.61
N PRO A 150 5.21 -3.49 -0.31
CA PRO A 150 5.86 -2.31 -0.85
C PRO A 150 6.24 -1.33 0.28
N PHE A 151 7.39 -0.66 0.15
CA PHE A 151 7.90 0.33 1.13
C PHE A 151 8.14 -0.19 2.56
N LEU A 152 8.05 -1.50 2.79
CA LEU A 152 8.35 -2.12 4.07
C LEU A 152 9.87 -2.19 4.30
N LYS A 153 10.34 -1.63 5.41
CA LYS A 153 11.72 -1.77 5.89
C LYS A 153 11.73 -2.77 7.04
N LEU A 154 12.38 -3.91 6.85
CA LEU A 154 12.47 -4.95 7.88
C LEU A 154 13.37 -4.53 9.04
N ILE A 155 12.98 -4.90 10.26
CA ILE A 155 13.78 -4.70 11.47
C ILE A 155 14.88 -5.76 11.51
N LYS A 156 16.13 -5.32 11.60
CA LYS A 156 17.29 -6.21 11.78
C LYS A 156 17.13 -7.02 13.07
N GLY A 157 17.51 -8.30 13.05
CA GLY A 157 17.38 -9.20 14.21
C GLY A 157 15.97 -9.77 14.44
N SER A 158 14.96 -9.39 13.65
CA SER A 158 13.59 -9.92 13.77
C SER A 158 13.29 -11.15 12.89
N SER A 159 14.29 -11.71 12.22
CA SER A 159 14.12 -12.78 11.21
C SER A 159 13.06 -12.46 10.13
N GLY A 160 12.87 -11.17 9.84
CA GLY A 160 11.85 -10.70 8.89
C GLY A 160 10.42 -10.73 9.41
N ARG A 161 10.21 -11.03 10.70
CA ARG A 161 8.88 -11.01 11.35
C ARG A 161 8.39 -9.61 11.66
N ALA A 162 9.27 -8.62 11.71
CA ALA A 162 8.89 -7.25 12.04
C ALA A 162 9.45 -6.26 11.03
N GLY A 163 8.69 -5.21 10.74
CA GLY A 163 9.10 -4.15 9.83
C GLY A 163 8.32 -2.86 10.04
N PHE A 164 8.90 -1.79 9.50
CA PHE A 164 8.31 -0.45 9.51
C PHE A 164 7.81 -0.09 8.12
N ILE A 165 6.66 0.57 8.06
CA ILE A 165 6.23 1.33 6.88
C ILE A 165 6.30 2.79 7.27
N HIS A 166 7.13 3.56 6.57
CA HIS A 166 7.25 5.00 6.75
C HIS A 166 6.50 5.71 5.64
N VAL A 167 5.74 6.75 5.97
CA VAL A 167 5.06 7.60 5.00
C VAL A 167 6.09 8.31 4.15
N GLN A 168 6.03 8.09 2.83
CA GLN A 168 6.93 8.69 1.85
C GLN A 168 6.12 9.33 0.72
N GLU A 169 6.65 10.37 0.09
CA GLU A 169 6.01 10.94 -1.09
C GLU A 169 5.94 9.89 -2.21
N GLY A 170 4.77 9.81 -2.86
CA GLY A 170 4.56 8.92 -3.99
C GLY A 170 4.19 7.48 -3.63
N MET A 171 3.95 7.14 -2.35
CA MET A 171 3.53 5.77 -1.95
C MET A 171 2.29 5.29 -2.68
N TRP A 172 1.32 6.18 -2.89
CA TRP A 172 0.08 5.90 -3.63
C TRP A 172 0.06 6.63 -4.98
N GLU A 173 1.21 7.05 -5.51
CA GLU A 173 1.23 7.76 -6.79
C GLU A 173 1.21 6.80 -7.98
N ASP A 174 0.29 7.04 -8.92
CA ASP A 174 0.34 6.40 -10.23
C ASP A 174 1.45 7.06 -11.04
N LYS A 175 2.64 6.45 -11.03
CA LYS A 175 3.81 6.94 -11.77
C LYS A 175 3.50 7.02 -13.27
N GLN A 176 3.86 8.15 -13.88
CA GLN A 176 3.78 8.28 -15.32
C GLN A 176 4.93 7.57 -15.99
N GLY A 177 4.62 6.87 -17.09
CA GLY A 177 5.65 6.38 -18.00
C GLY A 177 6.46 7.56 -18.54
N MET A 178 7.77 7.50 -18.35
CA MET A 178 8.73 8.41 -18.95
C MET A 178 9.44 7.69 -20.10
N LYS A 179 9.71 8.42 -21.19
CA LYS A 179 10.50 7.89 -22.29
C LYS A 179 11.96 7.77 -21.86
N LEU A 180 12.48 6.55 -21.82
CA LEU A 180 13.91 6.30 -21.64
C LEU A 180 14.63 6.61 -22.97
N ASP A 181 15.69 7.42 -22.91
CA ASP A 181 16.52 7.82 -24.06
C ASP A 181 15.74 8.33 -25.29
N GLY A 182 14.76 9.23 -25.08
CA GLY A 182 13.96 9.77 -26.19
C GLY A 182 12.88 8.82 -26.74
N GLY A 183 12.79 7.61 -26.18
CA GLY A 183 11.86 6.55 -26.59
C GLY A 183 12.40 5.74 -27.77
N GLU A 184 11.67 4.68 -28.10
CA GLU A 184 12.11 3.64 -29.05
C GLU A 184 12.63 4.19 -30.39
N ARG A 185 11.94 5.16 -30.99
CA ARG A 185 12.34 5.72 -32.30
C ARG A 185 13.63 6.55 -32.28
N ARG A 186 13.93 7.23 -31.17
CA ARG A 186 15.07 8.16 -31.07
C ARG A 186 16.21 7.63 -30.22
N GLN A 187 16.07 6.45 -29.61
CA GLN A 187 17.05 5.91 -28.69
C GLN A 187 18.45 5.75 -29.31
N ALA A 188 18.54 5.23 -30.53
CA ALA A 188 19.83 5.05 -31.21
C ALA A 188 20.51 6.41 -31.49
N GLU A 189 19.75 7.38 -31.98
CA GLU A 189 20.22 8.75 -32.26
C GLU A 189 20.70 9.44 -30.98
N VAL A 190 19.88 9.45 -29.94
CA VAL A 190 20.20 10.07 -28.63
C VAL A 190 21.45 9.43 -28.02
N LYS A 191 21.55 8.09 -28.06
CA LYS A 191 22.75 7.39 -27.57
C LYS A 191 24.00 7.67 -28.40
N ALA A 192 23.87 7.80 -29.72
CA ALA A 192 24.99 8.13 -30.59
C ALA A 192 25.49 9.56 -30.33
N LYS A 193 24.58 10.52 -30.21
CA LYS A 193 24.91 11.92 -29.89
C LYS A 193 25.54 12.05 -28.51
N LYS A 194 25.01 11.38 -27.50
CA LYS A 194 25.60 11.36 -26.15
C LYS A 194 27.04 10.81 -26.17
N ARG A 195 27.29 9.70 -26.89
CA ARG A 195 28.63 9.12 -27.02
C ARG A 195 29.61 10.06 -27.74
N SER A 196 29.16 10.80 -28.76
CA SER A 196 30.05 11.73 -29.47
C SER A 196 30.40 12.95 -28.61
N GLU A 197 29.47 13.46 -27.81
CA GLU A 197 29.71 14.52 -26.82
C GLU A 197 30.66 14.06 -25.71
N GLU A 198 30.49 12.84 -25.19
CA GLU A 198 31.41 12.26 -24.19
C GLU A 198 32.84 12.15 -24.75
N ARG A 199 33.02 11.64 -25.99
CA ARG A 199 34.33 11.57 -26.63
C ARG A 199 34.99 12.94 -26.80
N LYS A 200 34.21 13.95 -27.19
CA LYS A 200 34.72 15.34 -27.31
C LYS A 200 35.13 15.90 -25.96
N LYS A 201 34.37 15.63 -24.90
CA LYS A 201 34.67 16.10 -23.54
C LYS A 201 35.91 15.43 -22.96
N THR A 202 36.16 14.16 -23.27
CA THR A 202 37.36 13.45 -22.79
C THR A 202 38.63 13.80 -23.59
N ALA A 203 38.48 14.28 -24.82
CA ALA A 203 39.60 14.71 -25.66
C ALA A 203 40.03 16.18 -25.40
N LEU A 204 39.25 16.92 -24.60
CA LEU A 204 39.56 18.25 -24.05
C LEU A 204 40.17 18.08 -22.65
#